data_AF-A0A7J3J345-F1
#
_entry.id   AF-A0A7J3J345-F1
#
_cell.length_a   1.000
_cell.length_b   1.000
_cell.length_c   1.000
_cell.angle_alpha   90.00
_cell.angle_beta   90.00
_cell.angle_gamma   90.00
#
_symmetry.space_group_name_H-M   'P 1'
#
loop_
_entity.id
_entity.type
_entity.pdbx_description
1 polymer ?
#
loop_
_entity_poly.entity_id
_entity_poly.type
_entity_poly.pdbx_seq_one_letter_code
_entity_poly.pdbx_strand_id
1 'polypeptide(L)'
;MNEKIIGRGTWYDKMAAKIIERERRLGRSLDIIRTEMGLGASGFPHIGSLGDAARSYAVTLALKEQGYRSELIAFCDDKDGLRQVPAGLPKTLEKYLGSHVTDISDPFKCPDSYGRHMSSLLLEALDK
;
A
#
# COMPACT_ATOMS: atom_id res chain seq x y z
N MET A 1 -33.05 20.69 -2.78
CA MET A 1 -31.66 20.73 -3.28
C MET A 1 -31.44 19.49 -4.11
N ASN A 2 -31.09 19.61 -5.40
CA ASN A 2 -30.69 18.43 -6.17
C ASN A 2 -29.30 17.99 -5.72
N GLU A 3 -29.17 16.74 -5.29
CA GLU A 3 -27.87 16.15 -4.99
C GLU A 3 -27.09 15.98 -6.30
N LYS A 4 -25.92 16.62 -6.38
CA LYS A 4 -25.02 16.46 -7.52
C LYS A 4 -24.24 15.15 -7.35
N ILE A 5 -24.46 14.20 -8.24
CA ILE A 5 -23.67 12.97 -8.32
C ILE A 5 -22.31 13.30 -8.96
N ILE A 6 -21.22 12.87 -8.32
CA ILE A 6 -19.85 13.00 -8.83
C ILE A 6 -19.39 11.62 -9.29
N GLY A 7 -18.90 11.51 -10.53
CA GLY A 7 -18.47 10.23 -11.09
C GLY A 7 -19.60 9.19 -11.06
N ARG A 8 -19.36 8.05 -10.41
CA ARG A 8 -20.35 6.98 -10.22
C ARG A 8 -21.14 7.10 -8.90
N GLY A 9 -20.97 8.19 -8.16
CA GLY A 9 -21.66 8.43 -6.89
C GLY A 9 -21.09 7.63 -5.71
N THR A 10 -19.84 7.18 -5.81
CA THR A 10 -19.19 6.38 -4.77
C THR A 10 -18.41 7.23 -3.78
N TRP A 11 -17.93 6.62 -2.70
CA TRP A 11 -17.08 7.32 -1.73
C TRP A 11 -15.72 7.73 -2.33
N TYR A 12 -15.14 6.95 -3.23
CA TYR A 12 -13.86 7.26 -3.86
C TYR A 12 -13.98 8.39 -4.89
N ASP A 13 -15.12 8.52 -5.57
CA ASP A 13 -15.42 9.68 -6.42
C ASP A 13 -15.41 10.98 -5.61
N LYS A 14 -16.07 10.95 -4.44
CA LYS A 14 -16.10 12.08 -3.50
C LYS A 14 -14.72 12.39 -2.95
N MET A 15 -13.90 11.37 -2.66
CA MET A 15 -12.53 11.57 -2.18
C MET A 15 -11.63 12.19 -3.24
N ALA A 16 -11.69 11.71 -4.48
CA ALA A 16 -10.97 12.30 -5.61
C ALA A 16 -11.32 13.78 -5.79
N ALA A 17 -12.61 14.13 -5.78
CA ALA A 17 -13.06 15.52 -5.88
C ALA A 17 -12.50 16.41 -4.75
N LYS A 18 -12.50 15.90 -3.51
CA LYS A 18 -11.93 16.61 -2.35
C LYS A 18 -10.41 16.81 -2.47
N ILE A 19 -9.69 15.82 -3.00
CA ILE A 19 -8.24 15.94 -3.24
C ILE A 19 -7.99 17.04 -4.26
N ILE A 20 -8.69 17.04 -5.38
CA ILE A 20 -8.57 18.06 -6.44
C ILE A 20 -8.85 19.46 -5.89
N GLU A 21 -9.95 19.62 -5.14
CA GLU A 21 -10.31 20.90 -4.51
C GLU A 21 -9.23 21.37 -3.53
N ARG A 22 -8.70 20.47 -2.70
CA ARG A 22 -7.62 20.76 -1.76
C ARG A 22 -6.36 21.22 -2.49
N GLU A 23 -5.90 20.48 -3.50
CA GLU A 23 -4.66 20.82 -4.22
C GLU A 23 -4.80 22.16 -4.96
N ARG A 24 -5.98 22.46 -5.53
CA ARG A 24 -6.29 23.80 -6.10
C ARG A 24 -6.19 24.90 -5.06
N ARG A 25 -6.79 24.70 -3.88
CA ARG A 25 -6.74 25.67 -2.78
C ARG A 25 -5.31 25.90 -2.26
N LEU A 26 -4.47 24.87 -2.28
CA LEU A 26 -3.06 24.96 -1.89
C LEU A 26 -2.15 25.52 -3.01
N GLY A 27 -2.68 25.76 -4.22
CA GLY A 27 -1.89 26.21 -5.37
C GLY A 27 -0.87 25.18 -5.85
N ARG A 28 -1.08 23.88 -5.57
CA ARG A 28 -0.19 22.79 -5.98
C ARG A 28 -0.54 22.31 -7.38
N SER A 29 0.46 21.77 -8.08
CA SER A 29 0.26 21.20 -9.42
C SER A 29 -0.69 20.00 -9.38
N LEU A 30 -1.53 19.91 -10.42
CA LEU A 30 -2.42 18.77 -10.69
C LEU A 30 -1.92 17.92 -11.87
N ASP A 31 -0.67 18.13 -12.33
CA ASP A 31 -0.09 17.43 -13.49
C ASP A 31 0.01 15.92 -13.25
N ILE A 32 0.28 15.53 -12.00
CA ILE A 32 0.21 14.15 -11.54
C ILE A 32 -0.16 14.10 -10.06
N ILE A 33 -1.21 13.34 -9.73
CA ILE A 33 -1.65 13.12 -8.35
C ILE A 33 -1.26 11.70 -7.95
N ARG A 34 -0.40 11.58 -6.93
CA ARG A 34 0.02 10.29 -6.39
C ARG A 34 -0.86 9.91 -5.22
N THR A 35 -1.42 8.71 -5.27
CA THR A 35 -1.93 8.04 -4.07
C THR A 35 -0.90 7.02 -3.61
N GLU A 36 -1.01 6.57 -2.37
CA GLU A 36 -0.01 5.68 -1.77
C GLU A 36 -0.71 4.55 -1.02
N MET A 37 -0.09 3.38 -1.03
CA MET A 37 -0.40 2.29 -0.11
C MET A 37 0.90 1.78 0.52
N GLY A 38 0.81 1.36 1.78
CA GLY A 38 1.97 0.95 2.57
C GLY A 38 1.90 -0.51 3.01
N LEU A 39 3.05 -1.19 3.01
CA LEU A 39 3.21 -2.53 3.55
C LEU A 39 4.40 -2.63 4.51
N GLY A 40 4.17 -3.11 5.72
CA GLY A 40 5.24 -3.62 6.58
C GLY A 40 5.64 -5.04 6.16
N ALA A 41 6.91 -5.23 5.78
CA ALA A 41 7.46 -6.54 5.39
C ALA A 41 7.84 -7.45 6.58
N SER A 42 7.31 -7.16 7.77
CA SER A 42 7.69 -7.85 9.01
C SER A 42 6.84 -9.07 9.36
N GLY A 43 5.83 -9.41 8.55
CA GLY A 43 4.99 -10.59 8.73
C GLY A 43 4.11 -10.87 7.53
N PHE A 44 3.26 -11.90 7.64
CA PHE A 44 2.40 -12.31 6.54
C PHE A 44 1.41 -11.19 6.15
N PRO A 45 1.31 -10.84 4.86
CA PRO A 45 0.28 -9.93 4.40
C PRO A 45 -1.10 -10.55 4.66
N HIS A 46 -2.07 -9.71 5.00
CA HIS A 46 -3.43 -10.14 5.29
C HIS A 46 -4.44 -9.29 4.51
N ILE A 47 -5.73 -9.61 4.65
CA ILE A 47 -6.81 -8.90 3.95
C ILE A 47 -6.84 -7.38 4.23
N GLY A 48 -6.23 -6.94 5.34
CA GLY A 48 -6.05 -5.53 5.63
C GLY A 48 -5.05 -4.85 4.69
N SER A 49 -3.91 -5.50 4.41
CA SER A 49 -2.91 -5.05 3.43
C SER A 49 -3.51 -4.95 2.02
N LEU A 50 -4.27 -5.98 1.62
CA LEU A 50 -5.01 -5.96 0.36
C LEU A 50 -6.04 -4.83 0.32
N GLY A 51 -6.80 -4.66 1.41
CA GLY A 51 -7.79 -3.60 1.53
C GLY A 51 -7.18 -2.20 1.42
N ASP A 52 -5.95 -2.00 1.90
CA ASP A 52 -5.24 -0.74 1.75
C ASP A 52 -4.86 -0.45 0.30
N ALA A 53 -4.26 -1.43 -0.39
CA ALA A 53 -3.98 -1.34 -1.81
C ALA A 53 -5.25 -1.03 -2.61
N ALA A 54 -6.33 -1.78 -2.36
CA ALA A 54 -7.60 -1.64 -3.07
C ALA A 54 -8.22 -0.24 -2.87
N ARG A 55 -8.22 0.30 -1.64
CA ARG A 55 -8.77 1.64 -1.37
C ARG A 55 -7.95 2.73 -2.03
N SER A 56 -6.63 2.68 -1.91
CA SER A 56 -5.75 3.69 -2.51
C SER A 56 -5.83 3.65 -4.03
N TYR A 57 -5.90 2.46 -4.62
CA TYR A 57 -6.06 2.27 -6.06
C TYR A 57 -7.44 2.74 -6.57
N ALA A 58 -8.51 2.50 -5.81
CA ALA A 58 -9.85 2.99 -6.16
C ALA A 58 -9.87 4.53 -6.27
N VAL A 59 -9.18 5.23 -5.37
CA VAL A 59 -9.04 6.70 -5.44
C VAL A 59 -8.15 7.10 -6.63
N THR A 60 -7.06 6.37 -6.92
CA THR A 60 -6.25 6.59 -8.14
C THR A 60 -7.13 6.55 -9.38
N LEU A 61 -7.95 5.51 -9.53
CA LEU A 61 -8.87 5.35 -10.66
C LEU A 61 -9.90 6.47 -10.71
N ALA A 62 -10.50 6.83 -9.58
CA ALA A 62 -11.45 7.93 -9.50
C ALA A 62 -10.87 9.28 -9.96
N LEU A 63 -9.59 9.54 -9.65
CA LEU A 63 -8.87 10.71 -10.16
C LEU A 63 -8.71 10.66 -11.69
N LYS A 64 -8.39 9.49 -12.26
CA LYS A 64 -8.31 9.28 -13.72
C LYS A 64 -9.65 9.51 -14.41
N GLU A 65 -10.72 8.95 -13.86
CA GLU A 65 -12.09 9.11 -14.38
C GLU A 65 -12.55 10.57 -14.34
N GLN A 66 -12.03 11.37 -13.40
CA GLN A 66 -12.28 12.82 -13.31
C GLN A 66 -11.34 13.66 -14.20
N GLY A 67 -10.54 13.02 -15.05
CA GLY A 67 -9.68 13.68 -16.05
C GLY A 67 -8.29 14.08 -15.56
N TYR A 68 -7.85 13.58 -14.39
CA TYR A 68 -6.53 13.89 -13.84
C TYR A 68 -5.58 12.73 -14.02
N ARG A 69 -4.32 13.02 -14.37
CA ARG A 69 -3.26 12.01 -14.33
C ARG A 69 -3.00 11.63 -12.88
N SER A 70 -3.00 10.33 -12.61
CA SER A 70 -2.70 9.79 -11.29
C SER A 70 -1.99 8.45 -11.36
N GLU A 71 -1.22 8.15 -10.31
CA GLU A 71 -0.53 6.88 -10.12
C GLU A 71 -0.63 6.44 -8.66
N LEU A 72 -0.59 5.13 -8.44
CA LEU A 72 -0.46 4.53 -7.12
C LEU A 72 1.01 4.24 -6.87
N ILE A 73 1.54 4.72 -5.75
CA ILE A 73 2.84 4.31 -5.23
C ILE A 73 2.61 3.22 -4.19
N ALA A 74 3.11 2.02 -4.46
CA ALA A 74 3.18 0.94 -3.48
C ALA A 74 4.52 1.03 -2.77
N PHE A 75 4.49 1.31 -1.47
CA PHE A 75 5.68 1.46 -0.65
C PHE A 75 5.79 0.32 0.36
N CYS A 76 7.01 -0.16 0.59
CA CYS A 76 7.29 -1.23 1.53
C CYS A 76 8.37 -0.81 2.52
N ASP A 77 8.03 -0.85 3.80
CA ASP A 77 8.95 -0.59 4.93
C ASP A 77 9.81 -1.83 5.18
N ASP A 78 10.67 -2.17 4.23
CA ASP A 78 11.49 -3.39 4.25
C ASP A 78 12.82 -3.22 5.00
N LYS A 79 13.10 -2.00 5.46
CA LYS A 79 14.19 -1.67 6.38
C LYS A 79 13.74 -1.57 7.84
N ASP A 80 12.47 -1.78 8.13
CA ASP A 80 12.01 -1.79 9.52
C ASP A 80 12.59 -2.99 10.28
N GLY A 81 12.93 -2.77 11.55
CA GLY A 81 13.44 -3.82 12.43
C GLY A 81 12.37 -4.85 12.79
N LEU A 82 12.72 -6.14 12.84
CA LEU A 82 11.82 -7.19 13.33
C LEU A 82 11.54 -6.97 14.83
N ARG A 83 10.33 -6.53 15.19
CA ARG A 83 9.96 -6.18 16.58
C ARG A 83 9.56 -7.37 17.44
N GLN A 84 8.98 -8.38 16.81
CA GLN A 84 8.57 -9.65 17.42
C GLN A 84 8.54 -10.72 16.34
N VAL A 85 8.60 -12.00 16.72
CA VAL A 85 8.40 -13.11 15.77
C VAL A 85 6.90 -13.30 15.54
N PRO A 86 6.38 -13.12 14.30
CA PRO A 86 4.96 -13.34 14.02
C PRO A 86 4.52 -14.79 14.27
N ALA A 87 3.24 -14.96 14.62
CA ALA A 87 2.67 -16.29 14.79
C ALA A 87 2.75 -17.12 13.50
N GLY A 88 3.09 -18.41 13.62
CA GLY A 88 3.27 -19.31 12.48
C GLY A 88 4.68 -19.32 11.88
N LEU A 89 5.57 -18.43 12.35
CA LEU A 89 6.98 -18.40 11.94
C LEU A 89 7.91 -19.10 12.92
N PRO A 90 9.08 -19.58 12.48
CA PRO A 90 9.99 -20.32 13.34
C PRO A 90 10.62 -19.42 14.42
N LYS A 91 10.68 -19.93 15.65
CA LYS A 91 11.31 -19.23 16.79
C LYS A 91 12.79 -18.89 16.58
N THR A 92 13.45 -19.52 15.61
CA THR A 92 14.82 -19.17 15.21
C THR A 92 14.95 -17.72 14.75
N LEU A 93 13.84 -17.03 14.43
CA LEU A 93 13.83 -15.61 14.10
C LEU A 93 14.06 -14.70 15.32
N GLU A 94 13.93 -15.19 16.56
CA GLU A 94 14.17 -14.40 17.78
C GLU A 94 15.59 -13.82 17.84
N LYS A 95 16.58 -14.50 17.22
CA LYS A 95 17.97 -14.01 17.15
C LYS A 95 18.15 -12.78 16.23
N TYR A 96 17.16 -12.47 15.42
CA TYR A 96 17.18 -11.34 14.47
C TYR A 96 16.29 -10.17 14.92
N LEU A 97 15.77 -10.19 16.16
CA LEU A 97 15.00 -9.06 16.68
C LEU A 97 15.82 -7.76 16.60
N GLY A 98 15.18 -6.69 16.14
CA GLY A 98 15.81 -5.39 15.89
C GLY A 98 16.63 -5.30 14.58
N SER A 99 16.88 -6.41 13.89
CA SER A 99 17.53 -6.40 12.57
C SER A 99 16.53 -6.01 11.49
N HIS A 100 16.98 -5.31 10.43
CA HIS A 100 16.12 -4.99 9.29
C HIS A 100 15.58 -6.28 8.66
N VAL A 101 14.30 -6.30 8.31
CA VAL A 101 13.66 -7.49 7.73
C VAL A 101 14.28 -7.94 6.40
N THR A 102 14.92 -7.02 5.67
CA THR A 102 15.69 -7.30 4.45
C THR A 102 17.06 -7.93 4.68
N ASP A 103 17.63 -7.82 5.88
CA ASP A 103 18.92 -8.42 6.25
C ASP A 103 18.77 -9.84 6.83
N ILE A 104 17.53 -10.28 7.08
CA ILE A 104 17.22 -11.60 7.65
C ILE A 104 17.11 -12.63 6.52
N SER A 105 17.87 -13.72 6.61
CA SER A 105 17.76 -14.84 5.66
C SER A 105 16.37 -15.48 5.74
N ASP A 106 15.79 -15.78 4.58
CA ASP A 106 14.44 -16.35 4.51
C ASP A 106 14.36 -17.77 5.14
N PRO A 107 13.50 -18.01 6.15
CA PRO A 107 13.27 -19.34 6.70
C PRO A 107 12.59 -20.31 5.71
N PHE A 108 11.97 -19.82 4.63
CA PHE A 108 11.22 -20.62 3.66
C PHE A 108 12.03 -21.11 2.45
N LYS A 109 13.36 -20.91 2.45
CA LYS A 109 14.28 -21.33 1.38
C LYS A 109 14.02 -20.65 0.02
N CYS A 110 13.34 -19.50 -0.01
CA CYS A 110 13.38 -18.61 -1.15
C CYS A 110 14.80 -18.00 -1.25
N PRO A 111 15.36 -17.78 -2.45
CA PRO A 111 16.72 -17.23 -2.57
C PRO A 111 16.88 -15.79 -2.05
N ASP A 112 15.80 -15.14 -1.61
CA ASP A 112 15.79 -13.76 -1.14
C ASP A 112 15.79 -13.65 0.40
N SER A 113 15.57 -12.44 0.92
CA SER A 113 15.42 -12.15 2.35
C SER A 113 13.99 -12.39 2.85
N TYR A 114 13.86 -12.52 4.18
CA TYR A 114 12.59 -12.60 4.88
C TYR A 114 11.64 -11.47 4.48
N GLY A 115 12.11 -10.22 4.50
CA GLY A 115 11.31 -9.07 4.11
C GLY A 115 10.85 -9.15 2.65
N ARG A 116 11.75 -9.56 1.75
CA ARG A 116 11.41 -9.72 0.32
C ARG A 116 10.36 -10.80 0.08
N HIS A 117 10.45 -11.92 0.79
CA HIS A 117 9.44 -12.98 0.74
C HIS A 117 8.07 -12.47 1.20
N MET A 118 8.00 -11.72 2.30
CA MET A 118 6.72 -11.15 2.78
C MET A 118 6.10 -10.18 1.76
N SER A 119 6.92 -9.34 1.14
CA SER A 119 6.45 -8.43 0.08
C SER A 119 5.99 -9.16 -1.17
N SER A 120 6.67 -10.25 -1.58
CA SER A 120 6.29 -11.00 -2.78
C SER A 120 4.92 -11.66 -2.63
N LEU A 121 4.58 -12.16 -1.44
CA LEU A 121 3.25 -12.72 -1.16
C LEU A 121 2.13 -11.71 -1.40
N LEU A 122 2.32 -10.43 -1.04
CA LEU A 122 1.32 -9.41 -1.32
C LEU A 122 1.25 -9.10 -2.82
N LEU A 123 2.40 -8.96 -3.49
CA LEU A 123 2.44 -8.71 -4.94
C LEU A 123 1.71 -9.81 -5.71
N GLU A 124 2.00 -11.08 -5.40
CA GLU A 124 1.32 -12.22 -6.02
C GLU A 124 -0.19 -12.23 -5.76
N ALA A 125 -0.64 -11.70 -4.61
CA ALA A 125 -2.06 -11.56 -4.30
C ALA A 125 -2.72 -10.38 -5.03
N LEU A 126 -1.97 -9.33 -5.34
CA LEU A 126 -2.45 -8.14 -6.07
C LEU A 126 -2.48 -8.36 -7.59
N ASP A 127 -1.62 -9.22 -8.12
CA ASP A 127 -1.52 -9.53 -9.55
C ASP A 127 -2.61 -10.51 -10.05
N LYS A 128 -3.35 -11.14 -9.13
CA LYS A 128 -4.45 -12.09 -9.43
C LYS A 128 -5.81 -11.41 -9.38
#